data_AF-A0A5F2HVR5-F1
#
_entry.id   AF-A0A5F2HVR5-F1
#
_cell.length_a   1.000
_cell.length_b   1.000
_cell.length_c   1.000
_cell.angle_alpha   90.00
_cell.angle_beta   90.00
_cell.angle_gamma   90.00
#
_symmetry.space_group_name_H-M   'P 1'
#
loop_
_entity.id
_entity.type
_entity.pdbx_description
1 polymer ?
#
loop_
_entity_poly.entity_id
_entity_poly.type
_entity_poly.pdbx_seq_one_letter_code
_entity_poly.pdbx_strand_id
1 'polypeptide(L)'
;RNIVLSHAAGVGEPMPAAVVRLMMALKLASLAQGASGVRAETIDLLQGMLANDVIPVVPAQGSVGASGDLAPLAHMTAVMIGVGECFTPHGRFPAKVAFVSHG
;
A
#
# COMPACT_ATOMS: atom_id res chain seq x y z
N ARG A 1 13.12 4.65 1.97
CA ARG A 1 12.36 5.76 1.35
C ARG A 1 12.64 5.91 -0.15
N ASN A 2 13.87 6.20 -0.59
CA ASN A 2 14.16 6.48 -2.00
C ASN A 2 13.73 5.37 -2.97
N ILE A 3 14.03 4.10 -2.67
CA ILE A 3 13.60 2.95 -3.50
C ILE A 3 12.09 2.90 -3.68
N VAL A 4 11.32 3.10 -2.60
CA VAL A 4 9.85 3.12 -2.67
C VAL A 4 9.38 4.21 -3.63
N LEU A 5 9.92 5.42 -3.50
CA LEU A 5 9.47 6.55 -4.32
C LEU A 5 9.91 6.45 -5.78
N SER A 6 11.12 5.95 -6.05
CA SER A 6 11.60 5.78 -7.42
C SER A 6 10.86 4.67 -8.17
N HIS A 7 10.28 3.70 -7.44
CA HIS A 7 9.54 2.57 -8.04
C HIS A 7 8.03 2.80 -8.04
N ALA A 8 7.51 3.82 -7.37
CA ALA A 8 6.11 4.24 -7.44
C ALA A 8 5.80 4.95 -8.77
N ALA A 9 6.11 4.27 -9.88
CA ALA A 9 6.07 4.78 -11.25
C ALA A 9 4.88 4.23 -12.05
N GLY A 10 3.92 3.58 -11.38
CA GLY A 10 2.65 3.19 -12.00
C GLY A 10 1.84 4.40 -12.47
N VAL A 11 1.05 4.22 -13.53
CA VAL A 11 0.28 5.27 -14.21
C VAL A 11 -1.16 4.80 -14.52
N GLY A 12 -1.98 5.73 -15.02
CA GLY A 12 -3.35 5.48 -15.42
C GLY A 12 -4.35 5.58 -14.27
N GLU A 13 -5.57 5.15 -14.53
CA GLU A 13 -6.66 5.18 -13.56
C GLU A 13 -6.34 4.31 -12.33
N PRO A 14 -6.82 4.70 -11.13
CA PRO A 14 -6.72 3.88 -9.94
C PRO A 14 -7.34 2.49 -10.14
N MET A 15 -6.66 1.46 -9.63
CA MET A 15 -7.25 0.13 -9.49
C MET A 15 -8.47 0.19 -8.54
N PRO A 16 -9.46 -0.69 -8.72
CA PRO A 16 -10.57 -0.82 -7.77
C PRO A 16 -10.06 -1.06 -6.36
N ALA A 17 -10.61 -0.36 -5.36
CA ALA A 17 -10.16 -0.44 -3.98
C ALA A 17 -10.18 -1.87 -3.42
N ALA A 18 -11.16 -2.70 -3.83
CA ALA A 18 -11.23 -4.11 -3.44
C ALA A 18 -10.01 -4.93 -3.93
N VAL A 19 -9.48 -4.62 -5.13
CA VAL A 19 -8.27 -5.27 -5.66
C VAL A 19 -7.04 -4.85 -4.87
N VAL A 20 -6.91 -3.56 -4.55
CA VAL A 20 -5.80 -3.06 -3.71
C VAL A 20 -5.87 -3.66 -2.30
N ARG A 21 -7.06 -3.77 -1.72
CA ARG A 21 -7.27 -4.40 -0.42
C ARG A 21 -6.87 -5.88 -0.42
N LEU A 22 -7.20 -6.61 -1.49
CA LEU A 22 -6.73 -7.99 -1.67
C LEU A 22 -5.20 -8.05 -1.79
N MET A 23 -4.59 -7.17 -2.59
CA MET A 23 -3.13 -7.07 -2.72
C MET A 23 -2.45 -6.83 -1.36
N MET A 24 -2.99 -5.94 -0.54
CA MET A 24 -2.51 -5.69 0.82
C MET A 24 -2.60 -6.94 1.70
N ALA A 25 -3.73 -7.65 1.68
CA ALA A 25 -3.92 -8.88 2.47
C ALA A 25 -2.95 -9.99 2.03
N LEU A 26 -2.74 -10.16 0.72
CA LEU A 26 -1.77 -11.13 0.19
C LEU A 26 -0.34 -10.77 0.58
N LYS A 27 0.01 -9.48 0.55
CA LYS A 27 1.31 -9.02 1.02
C LYS A 27 1.49 -9.28 2.52
N LEU A 28 0.49 -8.98 3.35
CA LEU A 28 0.51 -9.26 4.78
C LEU A 28 0.73 -10.75 5.05
N ALA A 29 -0.05 -11.62 4.39
CA ALA A 29 0.08 -13.07 4.53
C ALA A 29 1.48 -13.59 4.11
N SER A 30 2.04 -13.04 3.02
CA SER A 30 3.39 -13.37 2.57
C SER A 30 4.47 -12.94 3.57
N LEU A 31 4.35 -11.74 4.16
CA LEU A 31 5.30 -11.24 5.16
C LEU A 31 5.19 -12.03 6.48
N ALA A 32 3.98 -12.44 6.87
CA ALA A 32 3.70 -13.19 8.09
C ALA A 32 4.33 -14.59 8.11
N GLN A 33 4.77 -15.13 6.97
CA GLN A 33 5.53 -16.40 6.92
C GLN A 33 6.91 -16.30 7.58
N GLY A 34 7.39 -15.10 7.92
CA GLY A 34 8.66 -14.90 8.63
C GLY A 34 9.91 -15.03 7.74
N ALA A 35 9.75 -15.27 6.44
CA ALA A 35 10.85 -15.47 5.49
C ALA A 35 11.33 -14.18 4.78
N SER A 36 10.83 -13.00 5.19
CA SER A 36 11.11 -11.72 4.51
C SER A 36 11.99 -10.75 5.29
N GLY A 37 12.27 -11.00 6.58
CA GLY A 37 13.12 -10.13 7.41
C GLY A 37 12.58 -8.71 7.65
N VAL A 38 11.28 -8.48 7.46
CA VAL A 38 10.65 -7.19 7.78
C VAL A 38 10.50 -7.01 9.28
N ARG A 39 10.45 -5.76 9.74
CA ARG A 39 10.19 -5.44 11.14
C ARG A 39 8.72 -5.72 11.49
N ALA A 40 8.46 -6.08 12.75
CA ALA A 40 7.10 -6.36 13.23
C ALA A 40 6.17 -5.15 13.07
N GLU A 41 6.67 -3.93 13.31
CA GLU A 41 5.88 -2.70 13.20
C GLU A 41 5.37 -2.45 11.77
N THR A 42 6.06 -2.97 10.74
CA THR A 42 5.59 -2.91 9.35
C THR A 42 4.39 -3.83 9.13
N ILE A 43 4.39 -5.01 9.77
CA ILE A 43 3.27 -5.97 9.73
C ILE A 43 2.08 -5.36 10.45
N ASP A 44 2.30 -4.83 11.66
CA ASP A 44 1.25 -4.19 12.47
C ASP A 44 0.61 -3.01 11.74
N LEU A 45 1.41 -2.17 11.07
CA LEU A 45 0.90 -1.06 10.27
C LEU A 45 0.01 -1.54 9.12
N LEU A 46 0.46 -2.54 8.35
CA LEU A 46 -0.32 -3.08 7.22
C LEU A 46 -1.61 -3.74 7.70
N GLN A 47 -1.57 -4.44 8.84
CA GLN A 47 -2.74 -5.00 9.50
C GLN A 47 -3.71 -3.91 9.97
N GLY A 48 -3.21 -2.84 10.60
CA GLY A 48 -4.03 -1.70 11.02
C GLY A 48 -4.70 -0.97 9.86
N MET A 49 -4.00 -0.82 8.73
CA MET A 49 -4.57 -0.27 7.50
C MET A 49 -5.72 -1.13 6.97
N LEU A 50 -5.56 -2.46 6.94
CA LEU A 50 -6.62 -3.38 6.53
C LEU A 50 -7.83 -3.37 7.48
N ALA A 51 -7.58 -3.25 8.78
CA ALA A 51 -8.63 -3.23 9.80
C ALA A 51 -9.50 -1.95 9.75
N ASN A 52 -8.91 -0.83 9.32
CA ASN A 52 -9.57 0.47 9.24
C ASN A 52 -9.95 0.88 7.80
N ASP A 53 -9.86 -0.06 6.84
CA ASP A 53 -10.10 0.19 5.42
C ASP A 53 -9.35 1.42 4.86
N VAL A 54 -8.10 1.59 5.29
CA VAL A 54 -7.15 2.59 4.74
C VAL A 54 -6.47 1.97 3.52
N ILE A 55 -7.05 2.19 2.34
CA ILE A 55 -6.66 1.53 1.09
C ILE A 55 -5.88 2.49 0.18
N PRO A 56 -4.60 2.26 -0.12
CA PRO A 56 -3.82 3.12 -1.01
C PRO A 56 -4.47 3.34 -2.38
N VAL A 57 -4.34 4.55 -2.92
CA VAL A 57 -4.66 4.81 -4.33
C VAL A 57 -3.50 4.29 -5.17
N VAL A 58 -3.74 3.22 -5.92
CA VAL A 58 -2.70 2.56 -6.73
C VAL A 58 -3.09 2.60 -8.21
N PRO A 59 -2.29 3.21 -9.09
CA PRO A 59 -2.55 3.20 -10.54
C PRO A 59 -2.53 1.78 -11.13
N ALA A 60 -3.36 1.52 -12.13
CA ALA A 60 -3.57 0.18 -12.68
C ALA A 60 -2.51 -0.29 -13.69
N GLN A 61 -1.65 0.60 -14.20
CA GLN A 61 -0.67 0.26 -15.23
C GLN A 61 0.77 0.51 -14.76
N GLY A 62 1.72 -0.25 -15.30
CA GLY A 62 3.17 -0.03 -15.11
C GLY A 62 3.95 -1.23 -14.56
N SER A 63 3.28 -2.25 -14.02
CA SER A 63 3.93 -3.54 -13.71
C SER A 63 4.01 -4.43 -14.95
N VAL A 64 5.11 -5.17 -15.08
CA VAL A 64 5.30 -6.23 -16.10
C VAL A 64 5.42 -7.62 -15.47
N GLY A 65 5.30 -7.74 -14.13
CA GLY A 65 5.35 -9.00 -13.40
C GLY A 65 6.72 -9.71 -13.34
N ALA A 66 7.73 -9.25 -14.07
CA ALA A 66 9.02 -9.95 -14.22
C ALA A 66 9.87 -10.06 -12.94
N SER A 67 9.77 -9.11 -12.02
CA SER A 67 10.47 -9.13 -10.71
C SER A 67 9.48 -8.98 -9.54
N GLY A 68 8.25 -9.45 -9.76
CA GLY A 68 7.08 -9.13 -8.94
C GLY A 68 6.47 -7.78 -9.31
N ASP A 69 5.37 -7.44 -8.64
CA ASP A 69 4.57 -6.25 -8.92
C ASP A 69 5.14 -5.00 -8.24
N LEU A 70 6.37 -4.61 -8.61
CA LEU A 70 7.10 -3.52 -7.96
C LEU A 70 6.36 -2.20 -7.99
N ALA A 71 5.84 -1.77 -9.14
CA ALA A 71 5.16 -0.48 -9.27
C ALA A 71 3.94 -0.33 -8.34
N PRO A 72 2.94 -1.25 -8.35
CA PRO A 72 1.79 -1.12 -7.46
C PRO A 72 2.15 -1.36 -5.97
N LEU A 73 3.09 -2.25 -5.66
CA LEU A 73 3.55 -2.44 -4.27
C LEU A 73 4.33 -1.23 -3.74
N ALA A 74 5.06 -0.52 -4.60
CA ALA A 74 5.73 0.72 -4.25
C ALA A 74 4.74 1.84 -3.95
N HIS A 75 3.68 1.99 -4.75
CA HIS A 75 2.58 2.93 -4.46
C HIS A 75 1.88 2.63 -3.13
N MET A 76 1.58 1.36 -2.84
CA MET A 76 1.05 0.93 -1.54
C MET A 76 2.00 1.29 -0.39
N THR A 77 3.28 0.99 -0.54
CA THR A 77 4.29 1.25 0.50
C THR A 77 4.56 2.75 0.66
N ALA A 78 4.40 3.56 -0.39
CA ALA A 78 4.52 5.01 -0.31
C ALA A 78 3.50 5.58 0.69
N VAL A 79 2.26 5.06 0.68
CA VAL A 79 1.24 5.45 1.65
C VAL A 79 1.66 5.08 3.06
N MET A 80 2.18 3.86 3.29
CA MET A 80 2.67 3.44 4.61
C MET A 80 3.74 4.37 5.20
N ILE A 81 4.50 5.09 4.37
CA ILE A 81 5.51 6.07 4.80
C ILE A 81 5.01 7.53 4.71
N GLY A 82 3.70 7.74 4.61
CA GLY A 82 3.06 9.05 4.60
C GLY A 82 3.16 9.82 3.27
N VAL A 83 3.28 9.13 2.14
CA VAL A 83 3.36 9.72 0.80
C VAL A 83 2.23 9.19 -0.10
N GLY A 84 1.64 10.05 -0.91
CA GLY A 84 0.52 9.68 -1.79
C GLY A 84 -0.83 9.82 -1.09
N GLU A 85 -1.82 9.08 -1.59
CA GLU A 85 -3.21 9.17 -1.15
C GLU A 85 -3.79 7.78 -0.90
N CYS A 86 -4.84 7.72 -0.08
CA CYS A 86 -5.60 6.51 0.18
C CYS A 86 -7.10 6.82 0.26
N PHE A 87 -7.90 5.80 -0.04
CA PHE A 87 -9.31 5.75 0.31
C PHE A 87 -9.47 5.31 1.77
N THR A 88 -10.47 5.88 2.42
CA THR A 88 -10.94 5.55 3.76
C THR A 88 -12.47 5.46 3.73
N PRO A 89 -13.13 4.96 4.79
CA PRO A 89 -14.58 5.04 4.91
C PRO A 89 -15.15 6.47 4.79
N HIS A 90 -14.34 7.50 5.02
CA HIS A 90 -14.73 8.91 4.97
C HIS A 90 -14.35 9.61 3.66
N GLY A 91 -13.80 8.89 2.68
CA GLY A 91 -13.38 9.44 1.39
C GLY A 91 -11.88 9.29 1.12
N ARG A 92 -11.39 10.01 0.11
CA ARG A 92 -9.99 10.00 -0.33
C ARG A 92 -9.21 11.10 0.39
N PHE A 93 -8.07 10.74 0.99
CA PHE A 93 -7.23 11.67 1.74
C PHE A 93 -5.75 11.48 1.41
N PRO A 94 -4.92 12.54 1.58
CA PRO A 94 -3.48 12.39 1.64
C PRO A 94 -3.08 11.44 2.76
N ALA A 95 -2.07 10.59 2.52
CA ALA A 95 -1.61 9.57 3.48
C ALA A 95 -1.31 10.16 4.87
N LYS A 96 -0.68 11.34 4.93
CA LYS A 96 -0.36 12.02 6.20
C LYS A 96 -1.59 12.34 7.07
N VAL A 97 -2.74 12.58 6.45
CA VAL A 97 -3.98 12.95 7.16
C VAL A 97 -4.74 11.70 7.59
N ALA A 98 -4.75 10.66 6.75
CA ALA A 98 -5.47 9.42 7.00
C ALA A 98 -5.00 8.72 8.30
N PHE A 99 -3.71 8.74 8.60
CA PHE A 99 -3.19 8.12 9.83
C PHE A 99 -3.44 8.94 11.11
N VAL A 100 -3.63 10.26 10.99
CA VAL A 100 -3.91 11.13 12.15
C VAL A 100 -5.37 11.03 12.59
N SER A 101 -6.26 10.60 11.69
CA SER A 101 -7.71 10.58 11.91
C SER A 101 -8.22 9.24 12.48
N HIS A 102 -7.37 8.21 12.52
CA HIS A 102 -7.74 6.82 12.82
C HIS A 102 -6.74 6.09 13.74
N GLY A 103 -5.91 6.85 14.48
CA GLY A 103 -4.95 6.34 15.47
C GLY A 103 -5.36 6.65 16.89
#